data_AF-A0A7W7YUP5-F1
#
_entry.id   AF-A0A7W7YUP5-F1
#
_cell.length_a   1.000
_cell.length_b   1.000
_cell.length_c   1.000
_cell.angle_alpha   90.00
_cell.angle_beta   90.00
_cell.angle_gamma   90.00
#
_symmetry.space_group_name_H-M   'P 1'
#
loop_
_entity.id
_entity.type
_entity.pdbx_description
1 polymer ?
#
loop_
_entity_poly.entity_id
_entity_poly.type
_entity_poly.pdbx_seq_one_letter_code
_entity_poly.pdbx_strand_id
1 'polypeptide(L)' 'MRLFECGSLVPGCEWHTRANDDAEVVRRAVEHMRTAHGETTIRESMVDHIKERIVDEKAADAA' A
#
# COMPACT_ATOMS: atom_id res chain seq x y z
N MET A 1 -1.45 1.95 13.83
CA MET A 1 -1.25 0.74 12.99
C MET A 1 -1.33 1.22 11.56
N ARG A 2 -0.40 0.84 10.69
CA ARG A 2 -0.33 1.38 9.32
C ARG A 2 -1.17 0.52 8.39
N LEU A 3 -2.07 1.14 7.64
CA LEU A 3 -2.98 0.51 6.68
C LEU A 3 -2.71 1.07 5.29
N PHE A 4 -2.70 0.18 4.30
CA PHE A 4 -2.66 0.55 2.89
C PHE A 4 -3.71 -0.23 2.12
N GLU A 5 -4.38 0.48 1.21
CA GLU A 5 -5.41 -0.07 0.33
C GLU A 5 -4.96 0.11 -1.11
N CYS A 6 -4.72 -1.00 -1.81
CA CYS A 6 -4.27 -0.96 -3.20
C CYS A 6 -5.32 -0.29 -4.10
N GLY A 7 -6.62 -0.41 -3.79
CA GLY A 7 -7.70 0.27 -4.49
C GLY A 7 -7.55 1.80 -4.57
N SER A 8 -6.84 2.41 -3.63
CA SER A 8 -6.52 3.86 -3.63
C SER A 8 -5.43 4.25 -4.63
N LEU A 9 -4.70 3.27 -5.15
CA LEU A 9 -3.62 3.43 -6.14
C LEU A 9 -4.00 2.82 -7.49
N VAL A 10 -4.53 1.59 -7.49
CA VAL A 10 -4.94 0.82 -8.66
C VAL A 10 -6.46 0.64 -8.59
N PRO A 11 -7.25 1.36 -9.41
CA PRO A 11 -8.70 1.24 -9.39
C PRO A 11 -9.13 -0.18 -9.75
N GLY A 12 -10.02 -0.75 -8.94
CA GLY A 12 -10.51 -2.12 -9.11
C GLY A 12 -9.72 -3.19 -8.35
N CYS A 13 -8.70 -2.81 -7.56
CA CYS A 13 -8.03 -3.73 -6.66
C CYS A 13 -8.63 -3.66 -5.25
N GLU A 14 -9.08 -4.79 -4.72
CA GLU A 14 -9.64 -4.90 -3.36
C GLU A 14 -8.58 -5.29 -2.31
N TRP A 15 -7.31 -5.42 -2.72
CA TRP A 15 -6.26 -5.83 -1.81
C TRP A 15 -5.89 -4.73 -0.84
N HIS A 16 -5.75 -5.10 0.43
CA HIS A 16 -5.33 -4.22 1.51
C HIS A 16 -4.37 -4.94 2.46
N THR A 17 -3.51 -4.18 3.13
CA THR A 17 -2.57 -4.73 4.11
C THR A 17 -2.39 -3.80 5.29
N ARG A 18 -2.13 -4.39 6.46
CA ARG A 18 -1.84 -3.67 7.69
C ARG A 18 -0.59 -4.20 8.38
N ALA A 19 0.19 -3.30 8.94
CA ALA A 19 1.38 -3.62 9.72
C ALA A 19 1.65 -2.57 10.79
N ASN A 20 2.63 -2.84 11.65
CA ASN A 20 3.01 -1.91 12.71
C ASN A 20 3.90 -0.76 12.21
N ASP A 21 4.48 -0.90 11.01
CA ASP A 21 5.45 0.04 10.44
C ASP A 21 5.24 0.19 8.93
N ASP A 22 5.52 1.37 8.40
CA ASP A 22 5.46 1.70 6.98
C ASP A 22 6.33 0.78 6.12
N ALA A 23 7.53 0.43 6.59
CA ALA A 23 8.46 -0.37 5.80
C ALA A 23 7.86 -1.74 5.45
N GLU A 24 7.14 -2.35 6.40
CA GLU A 24 6.47 -3.63 6.18
C GLU A 24 5.27 -3.48 5.23
N VAL A 25 4.47 -2.41 5.39
CA VAL A 25 3.35 -2.12 4.47
C VAL A 25 3.85 -1.92 3.04
N VAL A 26 4.89 -1.10 2.85
CA VAL A 26 5.51 -0.85 1.55
C VAL A 26 6.03 -2.14 0.94
N ARG A 27 6.75 -2.97 1.71
CA ARG A 27 7.28 -4.25 1.23
C ARG A 27 6.17 -5.14 0.67
N ARG A 28 5.06 -5.29 1.42
CA ARG A 28 3.92 -6.12 1.01
C ARG A 28 3.19 -5.53 -0.20
N ALA A 29 3.01 -4.21 -0.24
CA ALA A 29 2.38 -3.53 -1.39
C ALA A 29 3.21 -3.73 -2.67
N VAL A 30 4.53 -3.60 -2.58
CA VAL A 30 5.44 -3.81 -3.72
C VAL A 30 5.41 -5.27 -4.20
N GLU A 31 5.40 -6.23 -3.28
CA GLU A 31 5.27 -7.65 -3.62
C GLU A 31 3.93 -7.97 -4.31
N HIS A 32 2.85 -7.36 -3.82
CA HIS A 32 1.53 -7.44 -4.46
C HIS A 32 1.54 -6.85 -5.87
N MET A 33 2.12 -5.67 -6.08
CA MET A 33 2.26 -5.08 -7.42
C MET A 33 2.96 -6.02 -8.41
N ARG A 34 4.02 -6.69 -7.96
CA ARG A 34 4.76 -7.65 -8.80
C ARG A 34 3.95 -8.89 -9.15
N THR A 35 3.15 -9.39 -8.22
CA THR A 35 2.47 -10.69 -8.34
C THR A 35 1.06 -10.58 -8.91
N ALA A 36 0.27 -9.60 -8.46
CA ALA A 36 -1.13 -9.42 -8.86
C ALA A 36 -1.28 -8.52 -10.09
N HIS A 37 -0.44 -7.48 -10.22
CA HIS A 37 -0.49 -6.53 -11.33
C HIS A 37 0.55 -6.83 -12.43
N GLY A 38 1.46 -7.78 -12.20
CA GLY A 38 2.52 -8.11 -13.15
C GLY A 38 3.56 -6.99 -13.31
N GLU A 39 3.65 -6.10 -12.31
CA GLU A 39 4.54 -4.94 -12.35
C GLU A 39 6.00 -5.41 -12.24
N THR A 40 6.70 -5.51 -13.37
CA THR A 40 8.07 -6.04 -13.43
C THR A 40 9.12 -5.02 -12.98
N THR A 41 8.82 -3.73 -13.08
CA THR A 41 9.72 -2.63 -12.70
C THR A 41 9.01 -1.70 -11.72
N ILE A 42 9.49 -1.66 -10.49
CA ILE A 42 8.96 -0.79 -9.45
C ILE A 42 9.85 0.45 -9.40
N ARG A 43 9.31 1.58 -9.86
CA ARG A 43 10.00 2.87 -9.81
C ARG A 43 9.91 3.45 -8.40
N GLU A 44 10.89 4.28 -8.04
CA GLU A 44 10.90 5.00 -6.76
C GLU A 44 9.63 5.83 -6.57
N SER A 45 9.16 6.51 -7.62
CA SER A 45 7.91 7.28 -7.58
C SER A 45 6.68 6.44 -7.22
N MET A 46 6.64 5.16 -7.60
CA MET A 46 5.55 4.27 -7.21
C MET A 46 5.63 3.92 -5.72
N VAL A 47 6.84 3.75 -5.19
CA VAL A 47 7.05 3.54 -3.75
C VAL A 47 6.64 4.78 -2.96
N ASP A 48 6.95 5.98 -3.46
CA ASP A 48 6.50 7.23 -2.85
C ASP A 48 4.96 7.34 -2.86
N HIS A 49 4.33 7.06 -4.00
CA HIS A 49 2.86 7.04 -4.09
C HIS A 49 2.20 6.03 -3.14
N ILE A 50 2.85 4.87 -2.91
CA ILE A 50 2.40 3.89 -1.92
C ILE A 50 2.49 4.50 -0.52
N LYS A 51 3.65 5.06 -0.15
CA LYS A 51 3.87 5.68 1.17
C LYS A 51 2.88 6.80 1.48
N GLU A 52 2.59 7.66 0.50
CA GLU A 52 1.61 8.75 0.66
C GLU A 52 0.18 8.25 0.94
N ARG A 53 -0.12 7.02 0.55
CA ARG A 53 -1.42 6.36 0.75
C ARG A 53 -1.46 5.47 2.00
N ILE A 54 -0.37 5.38 2.77
CA ILE A 54 -0.35 4.65 4.04
C ILE A 54 -0.97 5.52 5.12
N VAL A 55 -2.16 5.13 5.56
CA VAL A 55 -2.88 5.81 6.64
C VAL A 55 -2.58 5.15 7.98
N ASP A 56 -2.62 5.92 9.06
CA ASP A 56 -2.62 5.33 10.40
C ASP A 56 -4.06 4.97 10.79
N GLU A 57 -4.32 3.67 10.96
CA GLU A 57 -5.59 3.06 11.35
C GLU A 57 -6.11 3.64 12.68
N LYS A 58 -5.22 4.15 13.57
CA LYS A 58 -5.64 4.78 14.82
C LYS A 58 -6.28 6.16 14.59
N ALA A 59 -6.08 6.77 13.43
CA ALA A 59 -6.76 7.99 13.00
C ALA A 59 -8.00 7.71 12.14
N ALA A 60 -8.13 6.52 11.55
CA ALA A 60 -9.24 6.15 10.67
C ALA A 60 -10.52 5.73 11.44
N ASP A 61 -10.39 5.27 12.68
CA ASP A 61 -11.52 4.87 13.56
C ASP A 61 -12.11 6.05 14.37
N ALA A 62 -11.76 7.29 14.03
CA ALA A 62 -12.18 8.49 14.78
C ALA A 62 -13.10 9.44 13.98
N ALA A 63 -13.65 9.01 12.84
CA ALA A 63 -14.51 9.83 11.98
C ALA A 63 -15.91 9.24 11.81
#